data_AF-A0A9E2VKL1-F1
#
_entry.id   AF-A0A9E2VKL1-F1
#
_cell.length_a   1.000
_cell.length_b   1.000
_cell.length_c   1.000
_cell.angle_alpha   90.00
_cell.angle_beta   90.00
_cell.angle_gamma   90.00
#
_symmetry.space_group_name_H-M   'P 1'
#
loop_
_entity.id
_entity.type
_entity.pdbx_description
1 polymer ?
#
loop_
_entity_poly.entity_id
_entity_poly.type
_entity_poly.pdbx_seq_one_letter_code
_entity_poly.pdbx_strand_id
1 'polypeptide(L)'
;MPTVKLPPARPQTRKTAKAAPGGNGGAPHNFCVKDLSLADWGRKEIHVAEHEMPGLMAIRRKFGPAKPLRGVRVTGSLHMTVETAVLIETLAELGALVRWASCNIFSTQDHAAAAIANAGLSVFAYKGESLEEYWEFTLEALTHPGGKGPQLIVDDGGDATLLIHKGYQLEEGDGWVNTPSASKEE
;
A
#
# COMPACT_ATOMS: atom_id res chain seq x y z
N MET A 1 -22.64 20.66 7.36
CA MET A 1 -22.26 19.23 7.43
C MET A 1 -21.97 18.90 8.88
N PRO A 2 -22.59 17.86 9.46
CA PRO A 2 -22.24 17.43 10.80
C PRO A 2 -20.81 16.88 10.77
N THR A 3 -19.89 17.47 11.54
CA THR A 3 -18.55 16.92 11.74
C THR A 3 -18.66 15.62 12.52
N VAL A 4 -18.46 14.49 11.84
CA VAL A 4 -18.25 13.19 12.47
C VAL A 4 -16.99 13.30 13.33
N LYS A 5 -17.12 13.14 14.65
CA LYS A 5 -15.97 13.05 15.56
C LYS A 5 -15.28 11.72 15.28
N LEU A 6 -14.10 11.77 14.67
CA LEU A 6 -13.25 10.59 14.52
C LEU A 6 -12.87 10.06 15.91
N PRO A 7 -12.88 8.72 16.11
CA PRO A 7 -12.43 8.11 17.36
C PRO A 7 -10.97 8.50 17.68
N PRO A 8 -10.54 8.40 18.96
CA PRO A 8 -9.17 8.71 19.36
C PRO A 8 -8.16 7.88 18.55
N ALA A 9 -6.96 8.45 18.34
CA ALA A 9 -5.89 7.79 17.58
C ALA A 9 -5.58 6.39 18.16
N ARG A 10 -5.65 5.36 17.30
CA ARG A 10 -5.38 3.96 17.65
C ARG A 10 -3.89 3.74 17.99
N PRO A 11 -3.57 2.70 18.79
CA PRO A 11 -2.19 2.42 19.22
C PRO A 11 -1.24 2.30 18.03
N GLN A 12 -0.11 3.00 18.10
CA GLN A 12 0.85 3.06 17.00
C GLN A 12 1.70 1.78 16.93
N THR A 13 1.32 0.82 16.08
CA THR A 13 2.25 -0.20 15.54
C THR A 13 3.17 0.38 14.45
N ARG A 14 3.08 1.70 14.22
CA ARG A 14 3.68 2.42 13.10
C ARG A 14 5.18 2.63 13.31
N LYS A 15 5.98 2.15 12.35
CA LYS A 15 7.36 2.60 12.20
C LYS A 15 7.37 3.74 11.18
N THR A 16 7.94 4.87 11.58
CA THR A 16 8.23 5.98 10.66
C THR A 16 9.73 5.98 10.40
N ALA A 17 10.13 5.95 9.13
CA ALA A 17 11.54 6.08 8.77
C ALA A 17 11.76 7.39 8.02
N LYS A 18 12.94 8.00 8.22
CA LYS A 18 13.39 9.06 7.33
C LYS A 18 13.69 8.47 5.96
N ALA A 19 13.23 9.14 4.90
CA ALA A 19 13.47 8.73 3.52
C ALA A 19 14.97 8.57 3.25
N ALA A 20 15.35 7.45 2.60
CA ALA A 20 16.68 7.29 2.06
C ALA A 20 16.94 8.35 0.96
N PRO A 21 18.17 8.88 0.84
CA PRO A 21 18.51 9.87 -0.17
C PRO A 21 18.52 9.19 -1.56
N GLY A 22 17.38 9.22 -2.25
CA GLY A 22 17.21 8.60 -3.57
C GLY A 22 15.76 8.31 -3.98
N GLY A 23 14.82 8.26 -3.03
CA GLY A 23 13.39 8.12 -3.31
C GLY A 23 12.73 9.45 -3.68
N ASN A 24 11.72 9.42 -4.56
CA ASN A 24 10.93 10.57 -5.03
C ASN A 24 10.55 11.54 -3.89
N GLY A 25 11.34 12.62 -3.74
CA GLY A 25 10.94 13.87 -3.09
C GLY A 25 10.36 13.78 -1.68
N GLY A 26 11.22 13.70 -0.67
CA GLY A 26 11.12 14.44 0.62
C GLY A 26 9.92 14.23 1.55
N ALA A 27 8.87 13.52 1.18
CA ALA A 27 7.75 13.24 2.06
C ALA A 27 8.11 12.13 3.06
N PRO A 28 7.69 12.23 4.33
CA PRO A 28 7.81 11.13 5.28
C PRO A 28 7.08 9.90 4.71
N HIS A 29 7.77 8.76 4.60
CA HIS A 29 7.12 7.49 4.28
C HIS A 29 6.94 6.70 5.58
N ASN A 30 5.73 6.24 5.83
CA ASN A 30 5.40 5.34 6.92
C ASN A 30 5.17 3.93 6.37
N PHE A 31 5.46 2.93 7.20
CA PHE A 31 5.23 1.52 6.86
C PHE A 31 4.89 0.71 8.11
N CYS A 32 4.28 -0.44 7.90
CA CYS A 32 4.15 -1.50 8.89
C CYS A 32 4.53 -2.82 8.21
N VAL A 33 5.67 -3.38 8.61
CA VAL A 33 6.19 -4.66 8.11
C VAL A 33 6.74 -5.45 9.28
N LYS A 34 6.78 -6.77 9.12
CA LYS A 34 7.22 -7.68 10.18
C LYS A 34 8.64 -7.42 10.66
N ASP A 35 9.59 -7.41 9.73
CA ASP A 35 11.00 -7.25 10.02
C ASP A 35 11.75 -6.60 8.85
N LEU A 36 12.31 -5.41 9.08
CA LEU A 36 13.10 -4.68 8.08
C LEU A 36 14.45 -5.36 7.77
N SER A 37 14.96 -6.21 8.67
CA SER A 37 16.23 -6.90 8.46
C SER A 37 16.20 -7.82 7.23
N LEU A 38 14.99 -8.19 6.77
CA LEU A 38 14.77 -9.03 5.60
C LEU A 38 14.95 -8.29 4.26
N ALA A 39 15.16 -6.97 4.28
CA ALA A 39 15.19 -6.14 3.08
C ALA A 39 16.27 -6.57 2.07
N ASP A 40 17.45 -6.97 2.54
CA ASP A 40 18.54 -7.42 1.66
C ASP A 40 18.23 -8.75 0.96
N TRP A 41 17.50 -9.65 1.64
CA TRP A 41 17.01 -10.88 1.02
C TRP A 41 15.94 -10.55 -0.03
N GLY A 42 14.93 -9.76 0.33
CA GLY A 42 13.88 -9.38 -0.61
C GLY A 42 14.42 -8.64 -1.83
N ARG A 43 15.44 -7.79 -1.66
CA ARG A 43 16.11 -7.11 -2.77
C ARG A 43 16.73 -8.08 -3.78
N LYS A 44 17.32 -9.18 -3.31
CA LYS A 44 17.90 -10.22 -4.18
C LYS A 44 16.81 -10.95 -4.96
N GLU A 45 15.69 -11.29 -4.32
CA GLU A 45 14.59 -11.99 -5.00
C GLU A 45 13.87 -11.08 -6.00
N ILE A 46 13.66 -9.80 -5.66
CA ILE A 46 13.13 -8.80 -6.60
C ILE A 46 14.02 -8.72 -7.84
N HIS A 47 15.35 -8.69 -7.68
CA HIS A 47 16.27 -8.65 -8.82
C HIS A 47 16.16 -9.89 -9.72
N VAL A 48 15.95 -11.08 -9.14
CA VAL A 48 15.68 -12.30 -9.90
C VAL A 48 14.34 -12.17 -10.64
N ALA A 49 13.28 -11.75 -9.96
CA ALA A 49 11.95 -11.60 -10.56
C ALA A 49 11.92 -10.59 -11.70
N GLU A 50 12.72 -9.51 -11.67
CA GLU A 50 12.84 -8.57 -12.78
C GLU A 50 13.26 -9.24 -14.10
N HIS A 51 14.05 -10.31 -14.05
CA HIS A 51 14.44 -11.08 -15.24
C HIS A 51 13.26 -11.88 -15.83
N GLU A 52 12.34 -12.35 -14.97
CA GLU A 52 11.15 -13.13 -15.33
C GLU A 52 9.91 -12.26 -15.58
N MET A 53 10.01 -10.93 -15.42
CA MET A 53 8.91 -9.98 -15.63
C MET A 53 9.19 -8.98 -16.78
N PRO A 54 9.43 -9.46 -18.01
CA PRO A 54 9.90 -8.61 -19.12
C PRO A 54 8.91 -7.52 -19.51
N GLY A 55 7.60 -7.72 -19.28
CA GLY A 55 6.57 -6.73 -19.55
C GLY A 55 6.72 -5.46 -18.71
N LEU A 56 6.88 -5.60 -17.38
CA LEU A 56 7.11 -4.46 -16.48
C LEU A 56 8.45 -3.79 -16.79
N MET A 57 9.49 -4.57 -17.07
CA MET A 57 10.79 -4.01 -17.41
C MET A 57 10.78 -3.23 -18.74
N ALA A 58 10.00 -3.69 -19.73
CA ALA A 58 9.79 -2.95 -20.97
C ALA A 58 9.02 -1.64 -20.73
N ILE A 59 8.02 -1.65 -19.85
CA ILE A 59 7.27 -0.44 -19.44
C ILE A 59 8.21 0.57 -18.78
N ARG A 60 9.04 0.14 -17.82
CA ARG A 60 10.04 1.01 -17.18
C ARG A 60 10.98 1.65 -18.20
N ARG A 61 11.56 0.85 -19.12
CA ARG A 61 12.45 1.37 -20.17
C ARG A 61 11.75 2.37 -21.10
N LYS A 62 10.51 2.07 -21.51
CA LYS A 62 9.77 2.88 -22.49
C LYS A 62 9.25 4.19 -21.90
N PHE A 63 8.71 4.15 -20.68
CA PHE A 63 7.96 5.27 -20.11
C PHE A 63 8.61 5.90 -18.86
N GLY A 64 9.61 5.26 -18.26
CA GLY A 64 10.38 5.79 -17.13
C GLY A 64 10.94 7.20 -17.36
N PRO A 65 11.59 7.50 -18.51
CA PRO A 65 12.10 8.84 -18.78
C PRO A 65 10.99 9.92 -18.84
N ALA A 66 9.81 9.57 -19.34
CA ALA A 66 8.68 10.48 -19.46
C ALA A 66 7.96 10.72 -18.13
N LYS A 67 8.11 9.81 -17.15
CA LYS A 67 7.42 9.83 -15.84
C LYS A 67 5.92 10.16 -15.97
N PRO A 68 5.12 9.38 -16.73
CA PRO A 68 3.73 9.72 -17.03
C PRO A 68 2.81 9.76 -15.80
N LEU A 69 3.20 9.10 -14.69
CA LEU A 69 2.46 9.09 -13.44
C LEU A 69 2.99 10.13 -12.44
N ARG A 70 3.80 11.11 -12.87
CA ARG A 70 4.40 12.11 -11.98
C ARG A 70 3.36 12.77 -11.09
N GLY A 71 3.51 12.57 -9.77
CA GLY A 71 2.65 13.17 -8.75
C GLY A 71 1.27 12.52 -8.62
N VAL A 72 0.96 11.50 -9.41
CA VAL A 72 -0.29 10.74 -9.29
C VAL A 72 -0.22 9.88 -8.02
N ARG A 73 -1.20 10.04 -7.15
CA ARG A 73 -1.34 9.25 -5.92
C ARG A 73 -2.00 7.91 -6.24
N VAL A 74 -1.24 6.83 -6.13
CA VAL A 74 -1.71 5.47 -6.39
C VAL A 74 -1.74 4.70 -5.08
N THR A 75 -2.88 4.10 -4.77
CA THR A 75 -3.00 3.11 -3.70
C THR A 75 -3.15 1.72 -4.32
N GLY A 76 -2.37 0.76 -3.84
CA GLY A 76 -2.54 -0.65 -4.19
C GLY A 76 -3.10 -1.45 -3.02
N SER A 77 -4.04 -2.35 -3.33
CA SER A 77 -4.53 -3.42 -2.46
C SER A 77 -4.43 -4.72 -3.25
N LEU A 78 -3.29 -5.39 -3.11
CA LEU A 78 -2.92 -6.58 -3.87
C LEU A 78 -1.89 -7.35 -3.05
N HIS A 79 -1.90 -8.68 -3.12
CA HIS A 79 -0.93 -9.55 -2.44
C HIS A 79 0.49 -8.96 -2.43
N MET A 80 1.07 -8.76 -1.25
CA MET A 80 2.39 -8.14 -1.10
C MET A 80 3.52 -9.18 -1.30
N THR A 81 3.77 -9.55 -2.55
CA THR A 81 4.80 -10.53 -2.97
C THR A 81 6.00 -9.88 -3.66
N VAL A 82 7.00 -10.67 -4.03
CA VAL A 82 8.14 -10.27 -4.84
C VAL A 82 7.71 -9.74 -6.21
N GLU A 83 6.74 -10.38 -6.87
CA GLU A 83 6.22 -9.95 -8.17
C GLU A 83 5.50 -8.59 -8.05
N THR A 84 4.70 -8.44 -6.98
CA THR A 84 4.04 -7.16 -6.66
C THR A 84 5.05 -6.08 -6.32
N ALA A 85 6.16 -6.40 -5.66
CA ALA A 85 7.24 -5.44 -5.43
C ALA A 85 7.81 -4.88 -6.76
N VAL A 86 7.96 -5.72 -7.80
CA VAL A 86 8.36 -5.26 -9.15
C VAL A 86 7.29 -4.33 -9.76
N LEU A 87 6.00 -4.62 -9.56
CA LEU A 87 4.90 -3.73 -9.98
C LEU A 87 4.95 -2.37 -9.25
N ILE A 88 5.07 -2.38 -7.92
CA ILE A 88 5.14 -1.18 -7.08
C ILE A 88 6.30 -0.28 -7.55
N GLU A 89 7.50 -0.85 -7.70
CA GLU A 89 8.67 -0.11 -8.15
C GLU A 89 8.53 0.37 -9.59
N THR A 90 7.77 -0.35 -10.44
CA THR A 90 7.44 0.13 -11.78
C THR A 90 6.57 1.39 -11.70
N LEU A 91 5.53 1.40 -10.89
CA LEU A 91 4.66 2.58 -10.72
C LEU A 91 5.45 3.77 -10.18
N ALA A 92 6.31 3.55 -9.18
CA ALA A 92 7.20 4.57 -8.64
C ALA A 92 8.19 5.09 -9.69
N GLU A 93 8.79 4.19 -10.49
CA GLU A 93 9.67 4.52 -11.61
C GLU A 93 8.94 5.30 -12.71
N LEU A 94 7.63 5.12 -12.88
CA LEU A 94 6.82 5.95 -13.77
C LEU A 94 6.42 7.32 -13.14
N GLY A 95 6.84 7.60 -11.90
CA GLY A 95 6.65 8.87 -11.22
C GLY A 95 5.51 8.92 -10.19
N ALA A 96 4.83 7.79 -9.95
CA ALA A 96 3.71 7.74 -9.01
C ALA A 96 4.15 7.93 -7.54
N LEU A 97 3.24 8.44 -6.73
CA LEU A 97 3.32 8.41 -5.27
C LEU A 97 2.53 7.19 -4.78
N VAL A 98 3.25 6.13 -4.38
CA VAL A 98 2.65 4.80 -4.14
C VAL A 98 2.52 4.52 -2.64
N ARG A 99 1.37 3.99 -2.25
CA ARG A 99 1.11 3.39 -0.93
C ARG A 99 0.45 2.03 -1.14
N TRP A 100 0.78 1.04 -0.32
CA TRP A 100 0.35 -0.34 -0.57
C TRP A 100 -0.09 -1.07 0.70
N ALA A 101 -1.13 -1.89 0.56
CA ALA A 101 -1.53 -2.91 1.52
C ALA A 101 -1.71 -4.25 0.79
N SER A 102 -1.65 -5.35 1.54
CA SER A 102 -2.04 -6.67 1.02
C SER A 102 -3.56 -6.74 0.90
N CYS A 103 -4.08 -7.56 -0.02
CA CYS A 103 -5.51 -7.91 -0.10
C CYS A 103 -5.82 -9.27 0.56
N ASN A 104 -4.85 -9.87 1.26
CA ASN A 104 -5.07 -11.10 2.00
C ASN A 104 -4.05 -11.28 3.13
N ILE A 105 -4.54 -11.67 4.31
CA ILE A 105 -3.78 -11.77 5.57
C ILE A 105 -2.62 -12.78 5.56
N PHE A 106 -2.60 -13.75 4.63
CA PHE A 106 -1.55 -14.79 4.56
C PHE A 106 -0.67 -14.71 3.31
N SER A 107 -0.99 -13.81 2.38
CA SER A 107 -0.33 -13.75 1.07
C SER A 107 1.01 -13.02 1.09
N THR A 108 1.23 -12.14 2.08
CA THR A 108 2.44 -11.32 2.14
C THR A 108 3.72 -12.16 2.23
N GLN A 109 4.70 -11.81 1.42
CA GLN A 109 6.08 -12.26 1.56
C GLN A 109 6.86 -11.20 2.32
N ASP A 110 7.16 -11.47 3.60
CA ASP A 110 7.69 -10.46 4.54
C ASP A 110 9.00 -9.82 4.07
N HIS A 111 9.85 -10.57 3.35
CA HIS A 111 11.09 -10.04 2.79
C HIS A 111 10.85 -9.06 1.63
N ALA A 112 9.82 -9.29 0.80
CA ALA A 112 9.44 -8.37 -0.27
C ALA A 112 8.88 -7.07 0.32
N ALA A 113 7.99 -7.18 1.31
CA ALA A 113 7.46 -6.04 2.06
C ALA A 113 8.58 -5.20 2.69
N ALA A 114 9.56 -5.85 3.34
CA ALA A 114 10.73 -5.21 3.91
C ALA A 114 11.59 -4.49 2.86
N ALA A 115 11.80 -5.11 1.69
CA ALA A 115 12.58 -4.52 0.61
C ALA A 115 11.92 -3.27 0.00
N ILE A 116 10.59 -3.24 -0.09
CA ILE A 116 9.82 -2.06 -0.52
C ILE A 116 9.86 -0.95 0.53
N ALA A 117 9.66 -1.29 1.81
CA ALA A 117 9.77 -0.34 2.90
C ALA A 117 11.18 0.29 2.95
N ASN A 118 12.24 -0.52 2.83
CA ASN A 118 13.62 -0.05 2.83
C ASN A 118 13.96 0.81 1.59
N ALA A 119 13.26 0.61 0.46
CA ALA A 119 13.37 1.46 -0.72
C ALA A 119 12.69 2.83 -0.57
N GLY A 120 12.07 3.11 0.58
CA GLY A 120 11.43 4.39 0.87
C GLY A 120 9.97 4.49 0.41
N LEU A 121 9.32 3.36 0.13
CA LEU A 121 7.93 3.28 -0.30
C LEU A 121 7.04 2.81 0.85
N SER A 122 5.81 3.30 0.90
CA SER A 122 4.87 2.96 1.98
C SER A 122 4.20 1.62 1.73
N VAL A 123 4.44 0.66 2.63
CA VAL A 123 3.81 -0.67 2.66
C VAL A 123 3.26 -0.94 4.05
N PHE A 124 2.04 -1.45 4.12
CA PHE A 124 1.36 -1.87 5.35
C PHE A 124 0.90 -3.32 5.15
N ALA A 125 1.78 -4.26 5.44
CA ALA A 125 1.51 -5.68 5.21
C ALA A 125 2.54 -6.54 5.93
N TYR A 126 2.08 -7.63 6.53
CA TYR A 126 2.93 -8.78 6.86
C TYR A 126 2.13 -10.07 6.88
N LYS A 127 2.83 -11.19 6.79
CA LYS A 127 2.18 -12.50 6.81
C LYS A 127 1.64 -12.82 8.19
N GLY A 128 0.35 -13.13 8.25
CA GLY A 128 -0.37 -13.50 9.47
C GLY A 128 -0.87 -12.30 10.27
N GLU A 129 -1.19 -11.19 9.59
CA GLU A 129 -1.91 -10.07 10.20
C GLU A 129 -3.32 -10.49 10.67
N SER A 130 -3.84 -9.81 11.70
CA SER A 130 -5.23 -9.99 12.11
C SER A 130 -6.19 -9.28 11.12
N LEU A 131 -7.48 -9.59 11.17
CA LEU A 131 -8.47 -8.90 10.34
C LEU A 131 -8.60 -7.41 10.70
N GLU A 132 -8.39 -7.05 11.97
CA GLU A 132 -8.36 -5.65 12.39
C GLU A 132 -7.15 -4.92 11.80
N GLU A 133 -5.99 -5.58 11.79
CA GLU A 133 -4.77 -5.06 11.17
C GLU A 133 -4.92 -4.94 9.65
N TYR A 134 -5.51 -5.94 8.99
CA TYR A 134 -5.85 -5.92 7.57
C TYR A 134 -6.61 -4.64 7.16
N TRP A 135 -7.74 -4.38 7.82
CA TRP A 135 -8.55 -3.19 7.50
C TRP A 135 -7.87 -1.89 7.92
N GLU A 136 -7.08 -1.88 8.99
CA GLU A 136 -6.26 -0.71 9.35
C GLU A 136 -5.19 -0.43 8.29
N PHE A 137 -4.53 -1.47 7.77
CA PHE A 137 -3.52 -1.35 6.73
C PHE A 137 -4.13 -0.85 5.41
N THR A 138 -5.30 -1.37 5.02
CA THR A 138 -6.05 -0.88 3.86
C THR A 138 -6.39 0.60 4.00
N LEU A 139 -6.87 1.03 5.18
CA LEU A 139 -7.13 2.45 5.46
C LEU A 139 -5.85 3.31 5.42
N GLU A 140 -4.73 2.81 5.95
CA GLU A 140 -3.44 3.50 5.92
C GLU A 140 -2.90 3.65 4.49
N ALA A 141 -3.08 2.62 3.65
CA ALA A 141 -2.71 2.67 2.23
C ALA A 141 -3.57 3.68 1.46
N LEU A 142 -4.86 3.82 1.81
CA LEU A 142 -5.79 4.81 1.22
C LEU A 142 -5.54 6.24 1.71
N THR A 143 -4.96 6.41 2.89
CA THR A 143 -4.75 7.73 3.50
C THR A 143 -3.41 8.32 3.06
N HIS A 144 -3.43 9.13 2.01
CA HIS A 144 -2.25 9.86 1.52
C HIS A 144 -1.98 11.13 2.36
N PRO A 145 -0.71 11.61 2.38
CA PRO A 145 -0.34 12.81 3.13
C PRO A 145 -1.21 14.03 2.86
N GLY A 146 -1.43 14.85 3.89
CA GLY A 146 -2.28 16.04 3.82
C GLY A 146 -3.78 15.73 3.81
N GLY A 147 -4.19 14.57 4.34
CA GLY A 147 -5.59 14.15 4.40
C GLY A 147 -6.19 13.91 3.01
N LYS A 148 -5.37 13.43 2.06
CA LYS A 148 -5.79 13.17 0.68
C LYS A 148 -6.08 11.69 0.51
N GLY A 149 -7.02 11.36 -0.39
CA GLY A 149 -7.21 10.01 -0.90
C GLY A 149 -6.37 9.73 -2.15
N PRO A 150 -6.37 8.48 -2.64
CA PRO A 150 -5.78 8.13 -3.94
C PRO A 150 -6.48 8.87 -5.09
N GLN A 151 -5.77 8.99 -6.21
CA GLN A 151 -6.36 9.35 -7.51
C GLN A 151 -6.61 8.10 -8.36
N LEU A 152 -5.77 7.07 -8.18
CA LEU A 152 -5.91 5.78 -8.83
C LEU A 152 -5.79 4.67 -7.78
N ILE A 153 -6.51 3.58 -8.02
CA ILE A 153 -6.48 2.37 -7.21
C ILE A 153 -6.06 1.21 -8.11
N VAL A 154 -5.15 0.38 -7.62
CA VAL A 154 -4.86 -0.95 -8.18
C VAL A 154 -5.40 -1.95 -7.17
N ASP A 155 -6.50 -2.62 -7.51
CA ASP A 155 -7.25 -3.44 -6.56
C ASP A 155 -7.33 -4.89 -7.05
N ASP A 156 -7.15 -5.81 -6.12
CA ASP A 156 -7.35 -7.25 -6.27
C ASP A 156 -8.25 -7.71 -5.10
N GLY A 157 -9.37 -8.35 -5.42
CA GLY A 157 -10.45 -8.64 -4.46
C GLY A 157 -11.47 -7.48 -4.28
N GLY A 158 -11.04 -6.22 -4.40
CA GLY A 158 -11.95 -5.06 -4.41
C GLY A 158 -12.14 -4.37 -3.05
N ASP A 159 -11.36 -4.75 -2.03
CA ASP A 159 -11.53 -4.25 -0.66
C ASP A 159 -11.16 -2.78 -0.47
N ALA A 160 -10.16 -2.28 -1.19
CA ALA A 160 -9.84 -0.85 -1.15
C ALA A 160 -11.00 -0.03 -1.75
N THR A 161 -11.55 -0.49 -2.86
CA THR A 161 -12.73 0.11 -3.50
C THR A 161 -13.96 0.03 -2.58
N LEU A 162 -14.21 -1.14 -1.98
CA LEU A 162 -15.30 -1.34 -1.02
C LEU A 162 -15.20 -0.37 0.15
N LEU A 163 -14.01 -0.24 0.76
CA LEU A 163 -13.82 0.62 1.93
C LEU A 163 -14.11 2.09 1.62
N ILE A 164 -13.73 2.59 0.44
CA ILE A 164 -14.07 3.95 0.00
C ILE A 164 -15.58 4.11 -0.13
N HIS A 165 -16.26 3.18 -0.80
CA HIS A 165 -17.72 3.27 -0.98
C HIS A 165 -18.48 3.17 0.35
N LYS A 166 -18.04 2.30 1.26
CA LYS A 166 -18.59 2.16 2.60
C LYS A 166 -18.34 3.39 3.47
N GLY A 167 -17.16 4.00 3.35
CA GLY A 167 -16.85 5.29 3.95
C GLY A 167 -17.79 6.40 3.46
N TYR A 168 -17.99 6.51 2.14
CA TYR A 168 -18.92 7.48 1.57
C TYR A 168 -20.37 7.26 2.03
N GLN A 169 -20.84 6.01 2.06
CA GLN A 169 -22.17 5.68 2.61
C GLN A 169 -22.31 6.13 4.07
N LEU A 170 -21.28 5.91 4.89
CA LEU A 170 -21.26 6.32 6.30
C LEU A 170 -21.30 7.84 6.44
N GLU A 171 -20.57 8.58 5.61
CA GLU A 171 -20.60 10.05 5.57
C GLU A 171 -21.99 10.60 5.21
N GLU A 172 -22.73 9.89 4.36
CA GLU A 172 -24.12 10.19 3.98
C GLU A 172 -25.17 9.66 4.98
N GLY A 173 -24.73 9.11 6.12
CA GLY A 173 -25.61 8.73 7.23
C GLY A 173 -26.11 7.29 7.21
N ASP A 174 -25.56 6.42 6.37
CA ASP A 174 -25.83 4.99 6.42
C ASP A 174 -25.34 4.38 7.75
N GLY A 175 -26.18 3.53 8.36
CA GLY A 175 -25.90 2.89 9.65
C GLY A 175 -25.20 1.52 9.57
N TRP A 176 -24.64 1.13 8.41
CA TRP A 176 -24.09 -0.22 8.17
C TRP A 176 -23.06 -0.69 9.21
N VAL A 177 -22.30 0.23 9.82
CA VAL A 177 -21.35 -0.07 10.90
C VAL A 177 -22.01 -0.69 12.14
N ASN A 178 -23.32 -0.51 12.31
CA ASN A 178 -24.13 -1.09 13.38
C ASN A 178 -24.81 -2.41 12.97
N THR A 179 -24.49 -2.94 11.78
CA THR A 179 -25.03 -4.21 11.29
C THR A 179 -23.99 -5.32 11.42
N PRO A 180 -24.40 -6.60 11.54
CA PRO A 180 -23.47 -7.72 11.51
C PRO A 180 -22.67 -7.73 10.20
N SER A 181 -21.39 -8.11 10.29
CA SER A 181 -20.59 -8.34 9.08
C SER A 181 -21.21 -9.44 8.22
N ALA A 182 -21.13 -9.26 6.90
CA ALA A 182 -21.54 -10.28 5.93
C ALA A 182 -20.50 -11.41 5.78
N SER A 183 -19.25 -11.15 6.18
CA SER A 183 -18.12 -12.08 6.10
C SER A 183 -17.34 -12.11 7.41
N LYS A 184 -16.74 -13.27 7.72
CA LYS A 184 -15.81 -13.46 8.84
C LYS A 184 -14.37 -13.66 8.39
N GLU A 185 -14.16 -13.69 7.08
CA GLU A 185 -12.87 -13.98 6.45
C GLU A 185 -12.20 -12.71 5.93
N GLU A 186 -13.01 -11.70 5.61
CA GLU A 186 -12.65 -10.38 5.08
C GLU A 186 -13.66 -9.37 5.63
#